data_AF-A0A444QBL6-F1
#
_entry.id   AF-A0A444QBL6-F1
#
_cell.length_a   1.000
_cell.length_b   1.000
_cell.length_c   1.000
_cell.angle_alpha   90.00
_cell.angle_beta   90.00
_cell.angle_gamma   90.00
#
_symmetry.space_group_name_H-M   'P 1'
#
loop_
_entity.id
_entity.type
_entity.pdbx_description
1 polymer ?
#
loop_
_entity_poly.entity_id
_entity_poly.type
_entity_poly.pdbx_seq_one_letter_code
_entity_poly.pdbx_strand_id
1 'polypeptide(L)'
;MPRTKAETLAWLRRISGELATVTLGRLEDTLPWYADMPPGRRSAVGLVAQAGISSFIAWYDDPRATPWIAADVFGAAPRELLRSVSLTQTLQLIRVTVEVVEERVAGRSEDLREAILLYSREIAFAAADVYARAAEARGLWDARLEALVVDSILTGETDDELPSRIAALGWHGHGEVAVLVGTTPAMLDVDQLRRTARHMAADVLIGVQGKRLVLVIGRAEPRIEDPEDGTTAPPVLSFLEIAGGLEPGFGPGHLVLGHEVTSLVDASRSARAALAGFAVARSWRHAPRPVAADDLLPERALAGDPLARATLVERIYRPLMAHSPELATTLWSYLDSGRSLEATARELFVHPNTVRYRLKRISEVIGWDATGARESLILQSALILGSIADQDGRSSRRSG
;
A
#
# COMPACT_ATOMS: atom_id res chain seq x y z
N MET A 1 -31.48 4.43 57.99
CA MET A 1 -31.37 3.02 57.55
C MET A 1 -30.97 3.03 56.09
N PRO A 2 -29.86 2.38 55.68
CA PRO A 2 -29.57 2.21 54.26
C PRO A 2 -30.72 1.43 53.62
N ARG A 3 -31.22 1.91 52.47
CA ARG A 3 -32.26 1.20 51.71
C ARG A 3 -31.71 -0.15 51.27
N THR A 4 -32.54 -1.17 51.31
CA THR A 4 -32.17 -2.48 50.77
C THR A 4 -31.96 -2.40 49.26
N LYS A 5 -31.10 -3.27 48.70
CA LYS A 5 -30.84 -3.33 47.24
C LYS A 5 -32.14 -3.40 46.42
N ALA A 6 -33.14 -4.14 46.92
CA ALA A 6 -34.46 -4.29 46.30
C ALA A 6 -35.25 -2.97 46.24
N GLU A 7 -35.22 -2.16 47.30
CA GLU A 7 -35.85 -0.84 47.31
C GLU A 7 -35.17 0.15 46.36
N THR A 8 -33.84 0.05 46.23
CA THR A 8 -33.05 0.84 45.29
C THR A 8 -33.36 0.47 43.83
N LEU A 9 -33.47 -0.83 43.52
CA LEU A 9 -33.86 -1.33 42.19
C LEU A 9 -35.28 -0.92 41.80
N ALA A 10 -36.25 -1.07 42.72
CA ALA A 10 -37.63 -0.65 42.48
C ALA A 10 -37.72 0.86 42.20
N TRP A 11 -36.91 1.66 42.91
CA TRP A 11 -36.81 3.09 42.66
C TRP A 11 -36.16 3.41 41.31
N LEU A 12 -35.04 2.77 40.96
CA LEU A 12 -34.36 2.96 39.66
C LEU A 12 -35.29 2.62 38.49
N ARG A 13 -36.02 1.51 38.57
CA ARG A 13 -37.03 1.11 37.56
C ARG A 13 -38.14 2.13 37.41
N ARG A 14 -38.55 2.81 38.51
CA ARG A 14 -39.58 3.84 38.49
C ARG A 14 -39.11 5.14 37.84
N ILE A 15 -37.83 5.51 38.01
CA ILE A 15 -37.28 6.77 37.49
C ILE A 15 -36.59 6.63 36.14
N SER A 16 -36.49 5.44 35.57
CA SER A 16 -35.75 5.18 34.33
C SER A 16 -36.23 6.03 33.15
N GLY A 17 -37.54 6.25 33.04
CA GLY A 17 -38.14 7.12 32.03
C GLY A 17 -37.76 8.59 32.22
N GLU A 18 -37.77 9.08 33.46
CA GLU A 18 -37.33 10.45 33.81
C GLU A 18 -35.83 10.63 33.50
N LEU A 19 -35.00 9.65 33.89
CA LEU A 19 -33.57 9.64 33.58
C LEU A 19 -33.32 9.74 32.08
N ALA A 20 -34.03 8.94 31.26
CA ALA A 20 -33.91 8.99 29.82
C ALA A 20 -34.28 10.38 29.26
N THR A 21 -35.38 10.98 29.72
CA THR A 21 -35.78 12.34 29.30
C THR A 21 -34.73 13.39 29.67
N VAL A 22 -34.21 13.36 30.89
CA VAL A 22 -33.16 14.30 31.34
C VAL A 22 -31.86 14.10 30.56
N THR A 23 -31.45 12.84 30.32
CA THR A 23 -30.28 12.54 29.50
C THR A 23 -30.44 13.09 28.09
N LEU A 24 -31.59 12.90 27.43
CA LEU A 24 -31.81 13.44 26.08
C LEU A 24 -31.74 14.96 26.03
N GLY A 25 -32.32 15.66 27.00
CA GLY A 25 -32.20 17.12 27.12
C GLY A 25 -30.75 17.55 27.33
N ARG A 26 -30.03 16.90 28.24
CA ARG A 26 -28.61 17.18 28.49
C ARG A 26 -27.75 16.96 27.25
N LEU A 27 -28.02 15.91 26.47
CA LEU A 27 -27.33 15.64 25.21
C LEU A 27 -27.55 16.75 24.18
N GLU A 28 -28.77 17.27 24.07
CA GLU A 28 -29.12 18.38 23.18
C GLU A 28 -28.43 19.69 23.59
N ASP A 29 -28.36 19.96 24.89
CA ASP A 29 -27.75 21.17 25.42
C ASP A 29 -26.21 21.16 25.36
N THR A 30 -25.58 20.00 25.51
CA THR A 30 -24.13 19.88 25.72
C THR A 30 -23.33 19.43 24.50
N LEU A 31 -23.97 18.73 23.55
CA LEU A 31 -23.28 18.14 22.39
C LEU A 31 -23.78 18.80 21.09
N PRO A 32 -23.05 19.78 20.52
CA PRO A 32 -23.46 20.47 19.29
C PRO A 32 -23.77 19.51 18.12
N TRP A 33 -22.96 18.47 17.95
CA TRP A 33 -23.15 17.48 16.89
C TRP A 33 -24.45 16.68 17.02
N TYR A 34 -24.99 16.53 18.24
CA TYR A 34 -26.24 15.83 18.49
C TYR A 34 -27.43 16.74 18.16
N ALA A 35 -27.34 18.02 18.50
CA ALA A 35 -28.33 19.04 18.15
C ALA A 35 -28.45 19.23 16.62
N ASP A 36 -27.35 19.16 15.89
CA ASP A 36 -27.30 19.30 14.43
C ASP A 36 -27.72 18.02 13.67
N MET A 37 -27.94 16.91 14.39
CA MET A 37 -28.22 15.61 13.77
C MET A 37 -29.64 15.53 13.18
N PRO A 38 -29.85 14.90 11.99
CA PRO A 38 -31.18 14.70 11.44
C PRO A 38 -32.12 13.93 12.39
N PRO A 39 -33.43 14.23 12.44
CA PRO A 39 -34.36 13.69 13.44
C PRO A 39 -34.36 12.16 13.56
N GLY A 40 -34.30 11.43 12.44
CA GLY A 40 -34.27 9.97 12.44
C GLY A 40 -33.02 9.37 13.10
N ARG A 41 -31.85 9.99 12.92
CA ARG A 41 -30.61 9.54 13.56
C ARG A 41 -30.57 9.95 15.03
N ARG A 42 -31.05 11.17 15.34
CA ARG A 42 -31.14 11.67 16.72
C ARG A 42 -32.01 10.76 17.59
N SER A 43 -33.16 10.33 17.05
CA SER A 43 -34.05 9.37 17.72
C SER A 43 -33.35 8.03 17.99
N ALA A 44 -32.58 7.52 17.02
CA ALA A 44 -31.84 6.28 17.18
C ALA A 44 -30.69 6.39 18.21
N VAL A 45 -30.00 7.53 18.30
CA VAL A 45 -29.03 7.80 19.39
C VAL A 45 -29.76 7.81 20.75
N GLY A 46 -30.95 8.41 20.81
CA GLY A 46 -31.74 8.42 22.03
C GLY A 46 -32.17 7.03 22.52
N LEU A 47 -32.47 6.12 21.59
CA LEU A 47 -32.74 4.71 21.92
C LEU A 47 -31.52 4.03 22.57
N VAL A 48 -30.30 4.32 22.10
CA VAL A 48 -29.06 3.80 22.70
C VAL A 48 -28.88 4.31 24.12
N ALA A 49 -29.11 5.60 24.36
CA ALA A 49 -29.02 6.18 25.70
C ALA A 49 -30.02 5.52 26.67
N GLN A 50 -31.26 5.32 26.24
CA GLN A 50 -32.29 4.64 27.03
C GLN A 50 -31.97 3.16 27.29
N ALA A 51 -31.45 2.45 26.27
CA ALA A 51 -30.97 1.08 26.41
C ALA A 51 -29.81 0.99 27.40
N GLY A 52 -28.90 1.97 27.38
CA GLY A 52 -27.80 2.12 28.34
C GLY A 52 -28.27 2.22 29.79
N ILE A 53 -29.31 3.03 30.05
CA ILE A 53 -29.92 3.17 31.38
C ILE A 53 -30.62 1.87 31.80
N SER A 54 -31.33 1.21 30.89
CA SER A 54 -32.04 -0.05 31.17
C SER A 54 -31.06 -1.19 31.46
N SER A 55 -29.98 -1.27 30.68
CA SER A 55 -28.90 -2.24 30.86
C SER A 55 -28.15 -2.01 32.17
N PHE A 56 -27.93 -0.76 32.59
CA PHE A 56 -27.40 -0.47 33.94
C PHE A 56 -28.30 -1.03 35.05
N ILE A 57 -29.61 -0.84 34.96
CA ILE A 57 -30.55 -1.34 35.98
C ILE A 57 -30.55 -2.87 36.03
N ALA A 58 -30.47 -3.53 34.88
CA ALA A 58 -30.37 -4.99 34.79
C ALA A 58 -29.03 -5.49 35.38
N TRP A 59 -27.92 -4.84 35.02
CA TRP A 59 -26.60 -5.15 35.53
C TRP A 59 -26.49 -4.93 37.04
N TYR A 60 -27.14 -3.89 37.58
CA TYR A 60 -27.17 -3.63 39.01
C TYR A 60 -27.94 -4.72 39.79
N ASP A 61 -28.96 -5.35 39.17
CA ASP A 61 -29.71 -6.47 39.75
C ASP A 61 -28.80 -7.69 39.96
N ASP A 62 -28.09 -8.09 38.91
CA ASP A 62 -27.11 -9.18 38.94
C ASP A 62 -25.82 -8.86 38.14
N PRO A 63 -24.77 -8.34 38.81
CA PRO A 63 -23.49 -8.04 38.18
C PRO A 63 -22.72 -9.28 37.70
N ARG A 64 -23.14 -10.50 38.10
CA ARG A 64 -22.50 -11.77 37.73
C ARG A 64 -23.20 -12.46 36.55
N ALA A 65 -24.39 -12.01 36.17
CA ALA A 65 -25.04 -12.45 34.94
C ALA A 65 -24.21 -11.98 33.73
N THR A 66 -23.79 -12.92 32.89
CA THR A 66 -22.85 -12.72 31.78
C THR A 66 -23.15 -11.44 30.97
N PRO A 67 -22.26 -10.42 30.99
CA PRO A 67 -22.58 -9.09 30.49
C PRO A 67 -22.46 -9.04 28.97
N TRP A 68 -23.55 -9.24 28.25
CA TRP A 68 -23.66 -8.82 26.84
C TRP A 68 -24.03 -7.32 26.75
N ILE A 69 -23.42 -6.49 27.60
CA ILE A 69 -23.68 -5.03 27.70
C ILE A 69 -23.59 -4.38 26.31
N ALA A 70 -22.62 -4.81 25.49
CA ALA A 70 -22.48 -4.35 24.12
C ALA A 70 -23.70 -4.69 23.25
N ALA A 71 -24.19 -5.93 23.30
CA ALA A 71 -25.32 -6.37 22.49
C ALA A 71 -26.63 -5.73 22.97
N ASP A 72 -26.80 -5.56 24.28
CA ASP A 72 -28.01 -4.99 24.87
C ASP A 72 -28.14 -3.49 24.59
N VAL A 73 -27.02 -2.76 24.58
CA VAL A 73 -27.02 -1.31 24.37
C VAL A 73 -26.89 -0.94 22.88
N PHE A 74 -25.93 -1.55 22.17
CA PHE A 74 -25.68 -1.22 20.76
C PHE A 74 -26.51 -2.04 19.78
N GLY A 75 -27.10 -3.16 20.20
CA GLY A 75 -28.04 -3.94 19.39
C GLY A 75 -29.44 -3.34 19.30
N ALA A 76 -29.78 -2.41 20.20
CA ALA A 76 -31.05 -1.67 20.19
C ALA A 76 -31.13 -0.60 19.08
N ALA A 77 -30.00 -0.23 18.48
CA ALA A 77 -29.94 0.76 17.41
C ALA A 77 -29.82 0.14 16.01
N PRO A 78 -30.33 0.83 14.96
CA PRO A 78 -30.11 0.44 13.57
C PRO A 78 -28.61 0.35 13.23
N ARG A 79 -28.25 -0.63 12.40
CA ARG A 79 -26.85 -0.86 11.98
C ARG A 79 -26.26 0.35 11.24
N GLU A 80 -27.08 1.19 10.60
CA GLU A 80 -26.62 2.41 9.96
C GLU A 80 -26.05 3.43 10.96
N LEU A 81 -26.52 3.42 12.22
CA LEU A 81 -26.06 4.36 13.25
C LEU A 81 -24.62 4.10 13.65
N LEU A 82 -24.25 2.82 13.85
CA LEU A 82 -22.88 2.38 14.18
C LEU A 82 -21.83 2.76 13.11
N ARG A 83 -22.27 2.99 11.86
CA ARG A 83 -21.39 3.44 10.77
C ARG A 83 -21.22 4.96 10.70
N SER A 84 -22.13 5.70 11.33
CA SER A 84 -22.24 7.17 11.19
C SER A 84 -21.82 7.94 12.45
N VAL A 85 -21.74 7.27 13.59
CA VAL A 85 -21.29 7.83 14.87
C VAL A 85 -19.86 7.37 15.14
N SER A 86 -18.96 8.28 15.46
CA SER A 86 -17.56 7.96 15.78
C SER A 86 -17.38 7.45 17.21
N LEU A 87 -16.27 6.75 17.49
CA LEU A 87 -15.93 6.34 18.86
C LEU A 87 -15.92 7.54 19.83
N THR A 88 -15.39 8.68 19.39
CA THR A 88 -15.38 9.93 20.19
C THR A 88 -16.79 10.37 20.56
N GLN A 89 -17.72 10.36 19.59
CA GLN A 89 -19.11 10.71 19.84
C GLN A 89 -19.77 9.70 20.79
N THR A 90 -19.52 8.40 20.62
CA THR A 90 -20.04 7.36 21.53
C THR A 90 -19.51 7.53 22.96
N LEU A 91 -18.23 7.87 23.15
CA LEU A 91 -17.68 8.15 24.48
C LEU A 91 -18.28 9.42 25.11
N GLN A 92 -18.58 10.44 24.31
CA GLN A 92 -19.30 11.64 24.78
C GLN A 92 -20.73 11.30 25.24
N LEU A 93 -21.45 10.47 24.49
CA LEU A 93 -22.79 9.99 24.89
C LEU A 93 -22.75 9.23 26.23
N ILE A 94 -21.80 8.30 26.37
CA ILE A 94 -21.60 7.54 27.61
C ILE A 94 -21.32 8.49 28.77
N ARG A 95 -20.40 9.45 28.58
CA ARG A 95 -20.05 10.43 29.61
C ARG A 95 -21.27 11.22 30.09
N VAL A 96 -22.01 11.84 29.18
CA VAL A 96 -23.20 12.64 29.54
C VAL A 96 -24.26 11.77 30.23
N THR A 97 -24.47 10.55 29.76
CA THR A 97 -25.44 9.61 30.37
C THR A 97 -25.02 9.25 31.79
N VAL A 98 -23.74 8.97 32.01
CA VAL A 98 -23.18 8.63 33.33
C VAL A 98 -23.26 9.82 34.27
N GLU A 99 -22.92 11.03 33.81
CA GLU A 99 -23.01 12.26 34.60
C GLU A 99 -24.45 12.51 35.09
N VAL A 100 -25.45 12.39 34.20
CA VAL A 100 -26.86 12.56 34.57
C VAL A 100 -27.31 11.51 35.61
N VAL A 101 -26.89 10.25 35.45
CA VAL A 101 -27.24 9.19 36.40
C VAL A 101 -26.52 9.40 37.75
N GLU A 102 -25.25 9.82 37.74
CA GLU A 102 -24.48 10.12 38.96
C GLU A 102 -25.10 11.30 39.72
N GLU A 103 -25.41 12.40 39.05
CA GLU A 103 -26.08 13.58 39.64
C GLU A 103 -27.41 13.20 40.30
N ARG A 104 -28.20 12.33 39.66
CA ARG A 104 -29.50 11.90 40.19
C ARG A 104 -29.40 10.99 41.41
N VAL A 105 -28.29 10.26 41.52
CA VAL A 105 -28.01 9.28 42.58
C VAL A 105 -27.20 9.88 43.73
N ALA A 106 -26.57 11.02 43.53
CA ALA A 106 -25.74 11.72 44.50
C ALA A 106 -26.40 11.78 45.89
N GLY A 107 -25.63 11.37 46.92
CA GLY A 107 -26.06 11.43 48.33
C GLY A 107 -27.03 10.33 48.77
N ARG A 108 -27.38 9.34 47.93
CA ARG A 108 -28.34 8.28 48.30
C ARG A 108 -27.71 6.98 48.80
N SER A 109 -26.65 6.50 48.16
CA SER A 109 -25.97 5.24 48.50
C SER A 109 -24.57 5.22 47.88
N GLU A 110 -23.57 4.83 48.68
CA GLU A 110 -22.19 4.65 48.23
C GLU A 110 -22.08 3.45 47.27
N ASP A 111 -22.76 2.34 47.59
CA ASP A 111 -22.85 1.14 46.74
C ASP A 111 -23.39 1.44 45.33
N LEU A 112 -24.42 2.30 45.22
CA LEU A 112 -24.98 2.65 43.92
C LEU A 112 -24.04 3.54 43.11
N ARG A 113 -23.27 4.42 43.78
CA ARG A 113 -22.24 5.24 43.13
C ARG A 113 -21.10 4.37 42.60
N GLU A 114 -20.63 3.42 43.41
CA GLU A 114 -19.62 2.45 42.99
C GLU A 114 -20.12 1.61 41.80
N ALA A 115 -21.38 1.16 41.83
CA ALA A 115 -22.00 0.43 40.72
C ALA A 115 -22.03 1.24 39.41
N ILE A 116 -22.33 2.54 39.45
CA ILE A 116 -22.30 3.41 38.26
C ILE A 116 -20.88 3.53 37.70
N LEU A 117 -19.88 3.66 38.57
CA LEU A 117 -18.48 3.75 38.15
C LEU A 117 -18.00 2.44 37.51
N LEU A 118 -18.35 1.29 38.09
CA LEU A 118 -18.03 -0.02 37.53
C LEU A 118 -18.72 -0.22 36.18
N TYR A 119 -20.03 0.04 36.09
CA TYR A 119 -20.77 -0.10 34.84
C TYR A 119 -20.29 0.87 33.74
N SER A 120 -19.97 2.11 34.09
CA SER A 120 -19.45 3.10 33.12
C SER A 120 -18.11 2.67 32.52
N ARG A 121 -17.26 1.99 33.29
CA ARG A 121 -16.04 1.36 32.78
C ARG A 121 -16.36 0.21 31.84
N GLU A 122 -17.25 -0.70 32.23
CA GLU A 122 -17.61 -1.87 31.40
C GLU A 122 -18.25 -1.45 30.05
N ILE A 123 -19.17 -0.49 30.06
CA ILE A 123 -19.82 0.00 28.82
C ILE A 123 -18.83 0.75 27.91
N ALA A 124 -17.84 1.46 28.48
CA ALA A 124 -16.80 2.12 27.70
C ALA A 124 -15.86 1.11 27.01
N PHE A 125 -15.44 0.05 27.71
CA PHE A 125 -14.66 -1.04 27.10
C PHE A 125 -15.46 -1.81 26.04
N ALA A 126 -16.75 -2.07 26.31
CA ALA A 126 -17.65 -2.68 25.34
C ALA A 126 -17.77 -1.84 24.05
N ALA A 127 -17.91 -0.51 24.18
CA ALA A 127 -17.90 0.39 23.04
C ALA A 127 -16.57 0.34 22.28
N ALA A 128 -15.44 0.36 22.99
CA ALA A 128 -14.12 0.25 22.37
C ALA A 128 -13.96 -1.06 21.58
N ASP A 129 -14.40 -2.21 22.10
CA ASP A 129 -14.33 -3.51 21.40
C ASP A 129 -15.18 -3.52 20.12
N VAL A 130 -16.41 -3.00 20.15
CA VAL A 130 -17.28 -2.92 18.97
C VAL A 130 -16.64 -2.07 17.87
N TYR A 131 -16.09 -0.91 18.22
CA TYR A 131 -15.44 -0.02 17.25
C TYR A 131 -14.09 -0.57 16.77
N ALA A 132 -13.32 -1.23 17.64
CA ALA A 132 -12.09 -1.92 17.28
C ALA A 132 -12.36 -3.01 16.24
N ARG A 133 -13.32 -3.91 16.49
CA ARG A 133 -13.72 -4.95 15.53
C ARG A 133 -14.24 -4.38 14.21
N ALA A 134 -15.02 -3.31 14.27
CA ALA A 134 -15.52 -2.65 13.07
C ALA A 134 -14.40 -1.94 12.26
N ALA A 135 -13.35 -1.49 12.93
CA ALA A 135 -12.15 -0.95 12.29
C ALA A 135 -11.28 -2.07 11.70
N GLU A 136 -11.07 -3.17 12.43
CA GLU A 136 -10.37 -4.37 11.94
C GLU A 136 -11.07 -4.97 10.71
N ALA A 137 -12.40 -5.10 10.74
CA ALA A 137 -13.16 -5.61 9.60
C ALA A 137 -13.03 -4.72 8.36
N ARG A 138 -12.94 -3.39 8.53
CA ARG A 138 -12.67 -2.45 7.44
C ARG A 138 -11.24 -2.57 6.93
N GLY A 139 -10.25 -2.63 7.82
CA GLY A 139 -8.85 -2.85 7.44
C GLY A 139 -8.63 -4.17 6.69
N LEU A 140 -9.35 -5.24 7.08
CA LEU A 140 -9.33 -6.51 6.35
C LEU A 140 -10.00 -6.42 4.97
N TRP A 141 -11.04 -5.60 4.83
CA TRP A 141 -11.67 -5.37 3.53
C TRP A 141 -10.77 -4.57 2.60
N ASP A 142 -10.14 -3.50 3.10
CA ASP A 142 -9.17 -2.70 2.36
C ASP A 142 -7.96 -3.55 1.93
N ALA A 143 -7.40 -4.34 2.86
CA ALA A 143 -6.28 -5.24 2.56
C ALA A 143 -6.67 -6.32 1.53
N ARG A 144 -7.91 -6.83 1.57
CA ARG A 144 -8.40 -7.80 0.58
C ARG A 144 -8.63 -7.16 -0.78
N LEU A 145 -9.21 -5.96 -0.81
CA LEU A 145 -9.42 -5.19 -2.04
C LEU A 145 -8.07 -4.86 -2.69
N GLU A 146 -7.11 -4.41 -1.88
CA GLU A 146 -5.74 -4.13 -2.31
C GLU A 146 -5.05 -5.38 -2.84
N ALA A 147 -5.13 -6.51 -2.14
CA ALA A 147 -4.57 -7.77 -2.62
C ALA A 147 -5.15 -8.19 -3.97
N LEU A 148 -6.45 -8.02 -4.19
CA LEU A 148 -7.11 -8.27 -5.48
C LEU A 148 -6.58 -7.33 -6.57
N VAL A 149 -6.45 -6.03 -6.28
CA VAL A 149 -5.92 -5.04 -7.24
C VAL A 149 -4.49 -5.38 -7.62
N VAL A 150 -3.63 -5.69 -6.65
CA VAL A 150 -2.23 -6.07 -6.94
C VAL A 150 -2.20 -7.37 -7.74
N ASP A 151 -3.02 -8.37 -7.42
CA ASP A 151 -3.08 -9.62 -8.19
C ASP A 151 -3.50 -9.38 -9.65
N SER A 152 -4.54 -8.57 -9.89
CA SER A 152 -4.95 -8.15 -11.25
C SER A 152 -3.82 -7.43 -12.01
N ILE A 153 -3.05 -6.57 -11.34
CA ILE A 153 -1.87 -5.93 -11.93
C ILE A 153 -0.80 -6.96 -12.28
N LEU A 154 -0.56 -7.93 -11.40
CA LEU A 154 0.46 -8.97 -11.62
C LEU A 154 0.11 -9.92 -12.77
N THR A 155 -1.17 -10.32 -12.88
CA THR A 155 -1.66 -11.16 -13.99
C THR A 155 -1.79 -10.38 -15.29
N GLY A 156 -1.96 -9.05 -15.20
CA GLY A 156 -2.25 -8.19 -16.34
C GLY A 156 -3.71 -8.28 -16.79
N GLU A 157 -4.59 -8.84 -15.97
CA GLU A 157 -6.03 -8.85 -16.20
C GLU A 157 -6.60 -7.49 -15.78
N THR A 158 -6.95 -6.67 -16.76
CA THR A 158 -7.57 -5.36 -16.53
C THR A 158 -9.07 -5.48 -16.78
N ASP A 159 -9.85 -5.35 -15.71
CA ASP A 159 -11.31 -5.22 -15.78
C ASP A 159 -11.69 -3.73 -15.71
N ASP A 160 -12.86 -3.37 -16.24
CA ASP A 160 -13.39 -2.01 -16.28
C ASP A 160 -13.57 -1.40 -14.88
N GLU A 161 -13.68 -2.25 -13.85
CA GLU A 161 -13.81 -1.83 -12.45
C GLU A 161 -12.47 -1.47 -11.76
N LEU A 162 -11.32 -1.85 -12.34
CA LEU A 162 -10.00 -1.70 -11.71
C LEU A 162 -9.71 -0.23 -11.30
N PRO A 163 -9.94 0.80 -12.15
CA PRO A 163 -9.73 2.20 -11.77
C PRO A 163 -10.57 2.64 -10.56
N SER A 164 -11.83 2.18 -10.46
CA SER A 164 -12.72 2.51 -9.34
C SER A 164 -12.21 1.92 -8.02
N ARG A 165 -11.72 0.67 -8.05
CA ARG A 165 -11.14 0.01 -6.88
C ARG A 165 -9.84 0.67 -6.42
N ILE A 166 -9.01 1.10 -7.36
CA ILE A 166 -7.77 1.84 -7.06
C ILE A 166 -8.08 3.20 -6.43
N ALA A 167 -9.05 3.95 -6.98
CA ALA A 167 -9.49 5.21 -6.41
C ALA A 167 -10.05 5.04 -4.98
N ALA A 168 -10.78 3.96 -4.71
CA ALA A 168 -11.29 3.64 -3.38
C ALA A 168 -10.20 3.39 -2.33
N LEU A 169 -9.00 2.94 -2.76
CA LEU A 169 -7.83 2.75 -1.91
C LEU A 169 -7.04 4.06 -1.65
N GLY A 170 -7.54 5.20 -2.16
CA GLY A 170 -6.90 6.50 -1.97
C GLY A 170 -5.63 6.66 -2.80
N TRP A 171 -5.56 6.03 -3.97
CA TRP A 171 -4.48 6.23 -4.93
C TRP A 171 -4.68 7.56 -5.67
N HIS A 172 -3.70 8.45 -5.54
CA HIS A 172 -3.65 9.78 -6.17
C HIS A 172 -2.57 9.86 -7.26
N GLY A 173 -1.79 8.80 -7.48
CA GLY A 173 -0.78 8.74 -8.52
C GLY A 173 -1.41 8.82 -9.91
N HIS A 174 -1.18 9.94 -10.61
CA HIS A 174 -1.54 10.11 -12.01
C HIS A 174 -0.24 9.95 -12.82
N GLY A 175 -0.14 8.88 -13.61
CA GLY A 175 1.00 8.67 -14.50
C GLY A 175 1.91 7.52 -14.10
N GLU A 176 3.21 7.80 -14.02
CA GLU A 176 4.27 6.80 -14.06
C GLU A 176 4.25 5.85 -12.85
N VAL A 177 4.50 4.57 -13.11
CA VAL A 177 4.47 3.49 -12.13
C VAL A 177 5.71 2.60 -12.27
N ALA A 178 6.20 2.08 -11.15
CA ALA A 178 7.18 0.99 -11.13
C ALA A 178 6.82 -0.02 -10.04
N VAL A 179 7.22 -1.28 -10.24
CA VAL A 179 6.92 -2.36 -9.29
C VAL A 179 8.20 -2.83 -8.61
N LEU A 180 8.18 -2.85 -7.28
CA LEU A 180 9.28 -3.27 -6.43
C LEU A 180 8.96 -4.63 -5.81
N VAL A 181 9.86 -5.59 -5.94
CA VAL A 181 9.68 -6.96 -5.45
C VAL A 181 10.83 -7.34 -4.53
N GLY A 182 10.51 -7.81 -3.33
CA GLY A 182 11.49 -8.29 -2.36
C GLY A 182 10.94 -9.43 -1.51
N THR A 183 11.72 -9.85 -0.51
CA THR A 183 11.26 -10.84 0.47
C THR A 183 10.31 -10.20 1.47
N THR A 184 9.22 -10.88 1.83
CA THR A 184 8.32 -10.42 2.91
C THR A 184 9.04 -10.53 4.26
N PRO A 185 9.08 -9.47 5.09
CA PRO A 185 9.61 -9.57 6.45
C PRO A 185 8.72 -10.46 7.34
N ALA A 186 9.25 -10.95 8.46
CA ALA A 186 8.48 -11.77 9.40
C ALA A 186 7.31 -11.01 10.04
N MET A 187 7.50 -9.70 10.27
CA MET A 187 6.46 -8.76 10.68
C MET A 187 6.41 -7.64 9.64
N LEU A 188 5.28 -7.51 8.95
CA LEU A 188 5.07 -6.47 7.94
C LEU A 188 4.29 -5.30 8.56
N ASP A 189 4.94 -4.13 8.64
CA ASP A 189 4.27 -2.87 9.01
C ASP A 189 3.86 -2.12 7.73
N VAL A 190 2.61 -2.36 7.32
CA VAL A 190 2.00 -1.75 6.13
C VAL A 190 1.89 -0.23 6.29
N ASP A 191 1.57 0.26 7.50
CA ASP A 191 1.39 1.68 7.76
C ASP A 191 2.72 2.44 7.74
N GLN A 192 3.81 1.82 8.20
CA GLN A 192 5.14 2.37 8.05
C GLN A 192 5.54 2.51 6.57
N LEU A 193 5.33 1.47 5.75
CA LEU A 193 5.61 1.53 4.31
C LEU A 193 4.84 2.66 3.62
N ARG A 194 3.54 2.78 3.91
CA ARG A 194 2.70 3.87 3.37
C ARG A 194 3.18 5.24 3.84
N ARG A 195 3.54 5.39 5.12
CA ARG A 195 4.09 6.65 5.64
C ARG A 195 5.38 7.02 4.94
N THR A 196 6.31 6.08 4.79
CA THR A 196 7.58 6.32 4.09
C THR A 196 7.36 6.76 2.65
N ALA A 197 6.50 6.07 1.89
CA ALA A 197 6.18 6.46 0.52
C ALA A 197 5.54 7.85 0.42
N ARG A 198 4.59 8.18 1.32
CA ARG A 198 3.96 9.51 1.36
C ARG A 198 4.97 10.63 1.63
N HIS A 199 5.97 10.41 2.48
CA HIS A 199 7.06 11.39 2.70
C HIS A 199 7.91 11.61 1.45
N MET A 200 7.86 10.69 0.49
CA MET A 200 8.57 10.74 -0.79
C MET A 200 7.64 11.14 -1.95
N ALA A 201 6.44 11.65 -1.66
CA ALA A 201 5.41 11.97 -2.64
C ALA A 201 5.06 10.79 -3.58
N ALA A 202 4.97 9.58 -3.01
CA ALA A 202 4.60 8.37 -3.73
C ALA A 202 3.40 7.68 -3.09
N ASP A 203 2.52 7.17 -3.94
CA ASP A 203 1.49 6.20 -3.56
C ASP A 203 2.00 4.78 -3.75
N VAL A 204 1.46 3.88 -2.94
CA VAL A 204 1.91 2.48 -2.88
C VAL A 204 0.70 1.56 -2.70
N LEU A 205 0.62 0.55 -3.56
CA LEU A 205 -0.22 -0.64 -3.35
C LEU A 205 0.65 -1.79 -2.88
N ILE A 206 0.21 -2.50 -1.86
CA ILE A 206 0.97 -3.51 -1.13
C ILE A 206 0.34 -4.88 -1.34
N GLY A 207 1.06 -5.79 -1.97
CA GLY A 207 0.65 -7.18 -2.18
C GLY A 207 1.61 -8.17 -1.56
N VAL A 208 1.08 -9.15 -0.82
CA VAL A 208 1.86 -10.26 -0.26
C VAL A 208 1.59 -11.54 -1.04
N GLN A 209 2.62 -12.08 -1.69
CA GLN A 209 2.58 -13.25 -2.56
C GLN A 209 3.48 -14.37 -2.00
N GLY A 210 2.97 -15.07 -0.98
CA GLY A 210 3.73 -16.08 -0.24
C GLY A 210 4.90 -15.43 0.51
N LYS A 211 6.14 -15.76 0.12
CA LYS A 211 7.37 -15.16 0.71
C LYS A 211 7.82 -13.87 0.02
N ARG A 212 7.05 -13.36 -0.94
CA ARG A 212 7.37 -12.16 -1.72
C ARG A 212 6.47 -11.01 -1.31
N LEU A 213 7.06 -9.85 -1.09
CA LEU A 213 6.38 -8.58 -0.94
C LEU A 213 6.49 -7.85 -2.28
N VAL A 214 5.35 -7.39 -2.79
CA VAL A 214 5.23 -6.63 -4.03
C VAL A 214 4.67 -5.27 -3.69
N LEU A 215 5.38 -4.22 -4.05
CA LEU A 215 4.91 -2.84 -3.95
C LEU A 215 4.74 -2.29 -5.35
N VAL A 216 3.53 -1.82 -5.68
CA VAL A 216 3.29 -1.02 -6.88
C VAL A 216 3.41 0.44 -6.47
N ILE A 217 4.42 1.14 -7.00
CA ILE A 217 4.78 2.51 -6.62
C ILE A 217 4.31 3.44 -7.73
N GLY A 218 3.47 4.41 -7.41
CA GLY A 218 3.07 5.49 -8.31
C GLY A 218 3.60 6.80 -7.79
N ARG A 219 4.16 7.63 -8.66
CA ARG A 219 4.50 9.00 -8.26
C ARG A 219 3.20 9.79 -8.09
N ALA A 220 3.02 10.41 -6.93
CA ALA A 220 1.99 11.42 -6.79
C ALA A 220 2.56 12.71 -7.38
N GLU A 221 1.87 13.31 -8.35
CA GLU A 221 2.22 14.68 -8.73
C GLU A 221 2.10 15.56 -7.49
N PRO A 222 3.12 16.37 -7.16
CA PRO A 222 2.99 17.29 -6.05
C PRO A 222 1.78 18.16 -6.32
N ARG A 223 0.83 18.19 -5.36
CA ARG A 223 -0.30 19.12 -5.40
C ARG A 223 0.29 20.51 -5.59
N ILE A 224 0.09 21.11 -6.76
CA ILE A 224 0.43 22.51 -7.00
C ILE A 224 -0.54 23.30 -6.11
N GLU A 225 -0.16 23.51 -4.86
CA GLU A 225 -0.70 24.61 -4.07
C GLU A 225 -0.24 25.89 -4.76
N ASP A 226 -1.16 26.82 -4.95
CA ASP A 226 -0.99 28.02 -5.77
C ASP A 226 0.41 28.66 -5.60
N PRO A 227 1.10 29.00 -6.72
CA PRO A 227 2.43 29.59 -6.69
C PRO A 227 2.33 31.08 -6.28
N GLU A 228 1.82 31.38 -5.09
CA GLU A 228 1.92 32.72 -4.50
C GLU A 228 3.22 32.90 -3.71
N ASP A 229 3.83 31.81 -3.23
CA ASP A 229 5.17 31.82 -2.64
C ASP A 229 6.16 31.18 -3.60
N GLY A 230 7.19 31.93 -4.00
CA GLY A 230 8.26 31.54 -4.94
C GLY A 230 9.17 30.40 -4.48
N THR A 231 8.61 29.40 -3.82
CA THR A 231 9.25 28.17 -3.37
C THR A 231 9.37 27.23 -4.56
N THR A 232 10.60 26.88 -4.91
CA THR A 232 10.90 25.93 -5.96
C THR A 232 10.24 24.59 -5.62
N ALA A 233 9.47 24.01 -6.55
CA ALA A 233 8.84 22.71 -6.34
C ALA A 233 9.91 21.67 -5.94
N PRO A 234 9.67 20.81 -4.94
CA PRO A 234 10.64 19.81 -4.52
C PRO A 234 11.04 18.90 -5.70
N PRO A 235 12.30 18.44 -5.77
CA PRO A 235 12.76 17.58 -6.86
C PRO A 235 11.98 16.25 -6.86
N VAL A 236 11.53 15.84 -8.05
CA VAL A 236 10.85 14.56 -8.24
C VAL A 236 11.87 13.43 -8.08
N LEU A 237 11.65 12.59 -7.07
CA LEU A 237 12.52 11.43 -6.80
C LEU A 237 12.33 10.35 -7.88
N SER A 238 13.43 9.74 -8.29
CA SER A 238 13.42 8.58 -9.17
C SER A 238 12.83 7.36 -8.46
N PHE A 239 12.25 6.42 -9.20
CA PHE A 239 11.77 5.16 -8.61
C PHE A 239 12.86 4.37 -7.89
N LEU A 240 14.13 4.51 -8.29
CA LEU A 240 15.25 3.86 -7.61
C LEU A 240 15.51 4.48 -6.23
N GLU A 241 15.41 5.81 -6.10
CA GLU A 241 15.51 6.49 -4.81
C GLU A 241 14.33 6.15 -3.90
N ILE A 242 13.10 6.12 -4.45
CA ILE A 242 11.91 5.69 -3.72
C ILE A 242 12.06 4.24 -3.23
N ALA A 243 12.53 3.35 -4.10
CA ALA A 243 12.80 1.96 -3.72
C ALA A 243 13.89 1.85 -2.64
N GLY A 244 14.91 2.71 -2.66
CA GLY A 244 15.92 2.81 -1.61
C GLY A 244 15.34 3.26 -0.27
N GLY A 245 14.40 4.21 -0.27
CA GLY A 245 13.70 4.64 0.93
C GLY A 245 12.76 3.57 1.51
N LEU A 246 12.17 2.72 0.65
CA LEU A 246 11.28 1.63 1.05
C LEU A 246 12.02 0.34 1.44
N GLU A 247 13.30 0.22 1.10
CA GLU A 247 14.15 -0.95 1.37
C GLU A 247 14.09 -1.47 2.81
N PRO A 248 14.08 -0.61 3.86
CA PRO A 248 13.98 -1.06 5.26
C PRO A 248 12.68 -1.80 5.61
N GLY A 249 11.61 -1.63 4.81
CA GLY A 249 10.34 -2.33 5.00
C GLY A 249 10.32 -3.74 4.42
N PHE A 250 11.39 -4.17 3.75
CA PHE A 250 11.51 -5.52 3.18
C PHE A 250 12.35 -6.46 4.05
N GLY A 251 12.09 -7.76 3.91
CA GLY A 251 12.92 -8.80 4.47
C GLY A 251 14.31 -8.89 3.82
N PRO A 252 15.21 -9.73 4.39
CA PRO A 252 16.55 -9.93 3.87
C PRO A 252 16.53 -10.57 2.47
N GLY A 253 17.62 -10.43 1.73
CA GLY A 253 17.79 -11.01 0.39
C GLY A 253 17.88 -9.96 -0.71
N HIS A 254 17.28 -10.24 -1.87
CA HIS A 254 17.29 -9.31 -3.01
C HIS A 254 16.07 -8.39 -2.99
N LEU A 255 16.22 -7.21 -3.59
CA LEU A 255 15.15 -6.25 -3.80
C LEU A 255 15.27 -5.76 -5.24
N VAL A 256 14.26 -6.02 -6.06
CA VAL A 256 14.31 -5.79 -7.50
C VAL A 256 13.24 -4.80 -7.92
N LEU A 257 13.66 -3.75 -8.60
CA LEU A 257 12.78 -2.71 -9.15
C LEU A 257 12.55 -2.95 -10.65
N GLY A 258 11.30 -3.06 -11.06
CA GLY A 258 10.91 -3.12 -12.46
C GLY A 258 11.14 -1.79 -13.19
N HIS A 259 11.14 -1.83 -14.52
CA HIS A 259 11.24 -0.61 -15.31
C HIS A 259 10.01 0.28 -15.12
N GLU A 260 10.21 1.57 -15.31
CA GLU A 260 9.16 2.58 -15.28
C GLU A 260 8.18 2.41 -16.45
N VAL A 261 6.90 2.53 -16.16
CA VAL A 261 5.80 2.49 -17.15
C VAL A 261 4.91 3.71 -16.99
N THR A 262 4.15 4.04 -18.02
CA THR A 262 3.37 5.29 -18.13
C THR A 262 2.09 5.33 -17.31
N SER A 263 1.58 4.16 -16.90
CA SER A 263 0.31 4.07 -16.18
C SER A 263 0.25 2.81 -15.33
N LEU A 264 -0.72 2.79 -14.41
CA LEU A 264 -1.00 1.62 -13.57
C LEU A 264 -1.52 0.42 -14.39
N VAL A 265 -2.16 0.66 -15.53
CA VAL A 265 -2.60 -0.38 -16.48
C VAL A 265 -1.38 -1.11 -17.07
N ASP A 266 -0.29 -0.37 -17.32
CA ASP A 266 0.96 -0.91 -17.84
C ASP A 266 1.83 -1.57 -16.76
N ALA A 267 1.47 -1.44 -15.48
CA ALA A 267 2.27 -1.91 -14.35
C ALA A 267 2.54 -3.42 -14.39
N SER A 268 1.71 -4.20 -15.09
CA SER A 268 1.96 -5.63 -15.32
C SER A 268 3.30 -5.91 -16.02
N ARG A 269 3.77 -4.99 -16.88
CA ARG A 269 5.08 -5.11 -17.57
C ARG A 269 6.23 -4.89 -16.59
N SER A 270 6.11 -3.87 -15.73
CA SER A 270 7.06 -3.59 -14.67
C SER A 270 7.10 -4.74 -13.66
N ALA A 271 5.94 -5.23 -13.23
CA ALA A 271 5.77 -6.37 -12.32
C ALA A 271 6.44 -7.63 -12.86
N ARG A 272 6.17 -8.02 -14.12
CA ARG A 272 6.78 -9.19 -14.74
C ARG A 272 8.30 -9.08 -14.77
N ALA A 273 8.84 -7.92 -15.12
CA ALA A 273 10.28 -7.68 -15.11
C ALA A 273 10.86 -7.80 -13.69
N ALA A 274 10.23 -7.20 -12.68
CA ALA A 274 10.67 -7.24 -11.29
C ALA A 274 10.61 -8.66 -10.71
N LEU A 275 9.53 -9.41 -10.97
CA LEU A 275 9.36 -10.80 -10.53
C LEU A 275 10.39 -11.73 -11.19
N ALA A 276 10.60 -11.60 -12.51
CA ALA A 276 11.62 -12.37 -13.22
C ALA A 276 13.02 -12.03 -12.72
N GLY A 277 13.30 -10.74 -12.51
CA GLY A 277 14.56 -10.28 -11.91
C GLY A 277 14.76 -10.84 -10.51
N PHE A 278 13.74 -10.81 -9.64
CA PHE A 278 13.82 -11.36 -8.29
C PHE A 278 14.15 -12.86 -8.28
N ALA A 279 13.62 -13.62 -9.23
CA ALA A 279 13.90 -15.05 -9.37
C ALA A 279 15.38 -15.34 -9.73
N VAL A 280 16.07 -14.42 -10.40
CA VAL A 280 17.44 -14.60 -10.88
C VAL A 280 18.48 -13.74 -10.16
N ALA A 281 18.07 -12.80 -9.30
CA ALA A 281 18.95 -11.83 -8.65
C ALA A 281 20.11 -12.47 -7.89
N ARG A 282 19.91 -13.67 -7.33
CA ARG A 282 20.95 -14.47 -6.65
C ARG A 282 22.15 -14.84 -7.53
N SER A 283 21.98 -14.85 -8.85
CA SER A 283 23.03 -15.16 -9.80
C SER A 283 24.08 -14.03 -9.88
N TRP A 284 23.72 -12.80 -9.48
CA TRP A 284 24.65 -11.69 -9.35
C TRP A 284 25.08 -11.49 -7.89
N ARG A 285 26.28 -12.00 -7.57
CA ARG A 285 26.81 -12.05 -6.19
C ARG A 285 26.88 -10.71 -5.46
N HIS A 286 27.11 -9.62 -6.20
CA HIS A 286 27.24 -8.26 -5.67
C HIS A 286 26.17 -7.33 -6.25
N ALA A 287 24.97 -7.86 -6.52
CA ALA A 287 23.86 -7.03 -6.96
C ALA A 287 23.57 -5.92 -5.93
N PRO A 288 23.35 -4.67 -6.38
CA PRO A 288 22.90 -3.60 -5.49
C PRO A 288 21.52 -3.92 -4.91
N ARG A 289 21.15 -3.21 -3.85
CA ARG A 289 19.84 -3.34 -3.19
C ARG A 289 19.28 -1.93 -2.99
N PRO A 290 18.30 -1.49 -3.77
CA PRO A 290 17.61 -2.21 -4.86
C PRO A 290 18.49 -2.43 -6.11
N VAL A 291 18.16 -3.46 -6.91
CA VAL A 291 18.71 -3.67 -8.25
C VAL A 291 17.62 -3.45 -9.30
N ALA A 292 17.95 -2.80 -10.41
CA ALA A 292 17.02 -2.65 -11.52
C ALA A 292 16.85 -3.99 -12.28
N ALA A 293 15.63 -4.32 -12.66
CA ALA A 293 15.33 -5.52 -13.45
C ALA A 293 16.02 -5.48 -14.82
N ASP A 294 16.27 -4.29 -15.36
CA ASP A 294 16.99 -4.07 -16.62
C ASP A 294 18.50 -4.36 -16.47
N ASP A 295 19.06 -4.26 -15.27
CA ASP A 295 20.43 -4.70 -15.04
C ASP A 295 20.51 -6.22 -15.08
N LEU A 296 19.43 -6.96 -14.78
CA LEU A 296 19.35 -8.43 -14.74
C LEU A 296 18.93 -9.07 -16.07
N LEU A 297 18.98 -8.33 -17.18
CA LEU A 297 18.54 -8.84 -18.50
C LEU A 297 19.23 -10.14 -18.93
N PRO A 298 20.57 -10.32 -18.79
CA PRO A 298 21.25 -11.56 -19.17
C PRO A 298 20.73 -12.77 -18.41
N GLU A 299 20.64 -12.68 -17.09
CA GLU A 299 20.21 -13.78 -16.24
C GLU A 299 18.73 -14.10 -16.46
N ARG A 300 17.90 -13.08 -16.65
CA ARG A 300 16.48 -13.25 -17.00
C ARG A 300 16.33 -13.97 -18.35
N ALA A 301 17.08 -13.54 -19.37
CA ALA A 301 17.04 -14.16 -20.70
C ALA A 301 17.52 -15.62 -20.70
N LEU A 302 18.58 -15.92 -19.93
CA LEU A 302 19.09 -17.28 -19.71
C LEU A 302 18.09 -18.15 -18.95
N ALA A 303 17.36 -17.58 -17.98
CA ALA A 303 16.27 -18.24 -17.27
C ALA A 303 14.99 -18.42 -18.11
N GLY A 304 14.98 -17.95 -19.37
CA GLY A 304 13.88 -18.13 -20.29
C GLY A 304 12.83 -17.02 -20.29
N ASP A 305 13.11 -15.86 -19.67
CA ASP A 305 12.21 -14.69 -19.73
C ASP A 305 12.12 -14.15 -21.17
N PRO A 306 10.96 -14.28 -21.85
CA PRO A 306 10.81 -13.80 -23.21
C PRO A 306 10.84 -12.27 -23.30
N LEU A 307 10.41 -11.57 -22.24
CA LEU A 307 10.46 -10.12 -22.18
C LEU A 307 11.92 -9.65 -22.17
N ALA A 308 12.78 -10.26 -21.34
CA ALA A 308 14.20 -9.93 -21.31
C ALA A 308 14.90 -10.19 -22.65
N ARG A 309 14.60 -11.33 -23.30
CA ARG A 309 15.13 -11.63 -24.65
C ARG A 309 14.70 -10.58 -25.66
N ALA A 310 13.41 -10.24 -25.70
CA ALA A 310 12.89 -9.20 -26.57
C ALA A 310 13.52 -7.84 -26.27
N THR A 311 13.67 -7.45 -24.99
CA THR A 311 14.31 -6.19 -24.60
C THR A 311 15.76 -6.11 -25.10
N LEU A 312 16.55 -7.18 -24.92
CA LEU A 312 17.94 -7.24 -25.40
C LEU A 312 18.02 -7.10 -26.94
N VAL A 313 17.10 -7.71 -27.68
CA VAL A 313 17.09 -7.63 -29.15
C VAL A 313 16.57 -6.27 -29.65
N GLU A 314 15.40 -5.84 -29.17
CA GLU A 314 14.69 -4.66 -29.68
C GLU A 314 15.30 -3.33 -29.20
N ARG A 315 15.87 -3.26 -27.99
CA ARG A 315 16.45 -2.01 -27.47
C ARG A 315 17.95 -1.87 -27.70
N ILE A 316 18.66 -2.96 -27.96
CA ILE A 316 20.13 -2.93 -28.11
C ILE A 316 20.54 -3.39 -29.51
N TYR A 317 20.27 -4.66 -29.86
CA TYR A 317 20.78 -5.23 -31.11
C TYR A 317 20.21 -4.53 -32.37
N ARG A 318 18.87 -4.44 -32.48
CA ARG A 318 18.23 -3.85 -33.66
C ARG A 318 18.57 -2.38 -33.85
N PRO A 319 18.56 -1.50 -32.81
CA PRO A 319 18.99 -0.12 -32.96
C PRO A 319 20.43 0.01 -33.46
N LEU A 320 21.36 -0.84 -32.99
CA LEU A 320 22.74 -0.84 -33.49
C LEU A 320 22.81 -1.22 -34.97
N MET A 321 22.14 -2.30 -35.36
CA MET A 321 22.10 -2.76 -36.76
C MET A 321 21.44 -1.74 -37.69
N ALA A 322 20.37 -1.07 -37.24
CA ALA A 322 19.68 -0.05 -38.00
C ALA A 322 20.52 1.23 -38.18
N HIS A 323 21.31 1.62 -37.17
CA HIS A 323 22.20 2.78 -37.27
C HIS A 323 23.41 2.51 -38.16
N SER A 324 24.17 1.46 -37.86
CA SER A 324 25.30 1.04 -38.67
C SER A 324 25.77 -0.36 -38.28
N PRO A 325 25.78 -1.32 -39.21
CA PRO A 325 26.36 -2.65 -38.97
C PRO A 325 27.81 -2.60 -38.47
N GLU A 326 28.59 -1.57 -38.85
CA GLU A 326 29.97 -1.41 -38.39
C GLU A 326 30.06 -1.15 -36.87
N LEU A 327 29.06 -0.50 -36.28
CA LEU A 327 29.02 -0.29 -34.83
C LEU A 327 28.82 -1.62 -34.10
N ALA A 328 27.92 -2.48 -34.60
CA ALA A 328 27.75 -3.83 -34.06
C ALA A 328 29.04 -4.66 -34.18
N THR A 329 29.71 -4.63 -35.35
CA THR A 329 31.01 -5.29 -35.54
C THR A 329 32.08 -4.77 -34.59
N THR A 330 32.12 -3.44 -34.38
CA THR A 330 33.08 -2.82 -33.46
C THR A 330 32.82 -3.24 -32.01
N LEU A 331 31.56 -3.27 -31.59
CA LEU A 331 31.18 -3.73 -30.25
C LEU A 331 31.53 -5.20 -30.03
N TRP A 332 31.28 -6.06 -31.04
CA TRP A 332 31.61 -7.48 -30.98
C TRP A 332 33.11 -7.70 -30.78
N SER A 333 33.93 -7.07 -31.64
CA SER A 333 35.40 -7.16 -31.58
C SER A 333 35.95 -6.57 -30.27
N TYR A 334 35.31 -5.50 -29.76
CA TYR A 334 35.68 -4.92 -28.47
C TYR A 334 35.46 -5.88 -27.31
N LEU A 335 34.33 -6.57 -27.27
CA LEU A 335 34.02 -7.52 -26.21
C LEU A 335 34.88 -8.79 -26.32
N ASP A 336 35.08 -9.32 -27.54
CA ASP A 336 35.91 -10.52 -27.79
C ASP A 336 37.39 -10.28 -27.47
N SER A 337 37.89 -9.06 -27.68
CA SER A 337 39.26 -8.67 -27.36
C SER A 337 39.48 -8.29 -25.88
N GLY A 338 38.56 -8.69 -24.99
CA GLY A 338 38.66 -8.44 -23.56
C GLY A 338 38.51 -6.97 -23.19
N ARG A 339 37.79 -6.18 -24.00
CA ARG A 339 37.54 -4.74 -23.82
C ARG A 339 38.79 -3.88 -23.99
N SER A 340 39.74 -4.33 -24.81
CA SER A 340 40.97 -3.61 -25.13
C SER A 340 40.83 -2.79 -26.41
N LEU A 341 40.93 -1.46 -26.28
CA LEU A 341 40.87 -0.54 -27.42
C LEU A 341 41.96 -0.83 -28.46
N GLU A 342 43.18 -1.14 -28.01
CA GLU A 342 44.31 -1.41 -28.91
C GLU A 342 44.17 -2.73 -29.66
N ALA A 343 43.69 -3.78 -28.97
CA ALA A 343 43.43 -5.07 -29.59
C ALA A 343 42.29 -4.98 -30.62
N THR A 344 41.20 -4.29 -30.26
CA THR A 344 40.08 -4.03 -31.17
C THR A 344 40.52 -3.25 -32.39
N ALA A 345 41.35 -2.21 -32.20
CA ALA A 345 41.84 -1.36 -33.29
C ALA A 345 42.69 -2.16 -34.29
N ARG A 346 43.56 -3.04 -33.78
CA ARG A 346 44.39 -3.94 -34.58
C ARG A 346 43.54 -4.94 -35.37
N GLU A 347 42.52 -5.53 -34.74
CA GLU A 347 41.60 -6.48 -35.37
C GLU A 347 40.79 -5.84 -36.50
N LEU A 348 40.30 -4.62 -36.27
CA LEU A 348 39.47 -3.88 -37.24
C LEU A 348 40.29 -3.06 -38.24
N PHE A 349 41.62 -3.08 -38.17
CA PHE A 349 42.52 -2.27 -38.98
C PHE A 349 42.18 -0.76 -38.96
N VAL A 350 41.84 -0.23 -37.78
CA VAL A 350 41.55 1.19 -37.55
C VAL A 350 42.44 1.78 -36.47
N HIS A 351 42.42 3.09 -36.29
CA HIS A 351 43.10 3.75 -35.19
C HIS A 351 42.31 3.56 -33.87
N PRO A 352 42.97 3.40 -32.69
CA PRO A 352 42.29 3.29 -31.39
C PRO A 352 41.29 4.42 -31.08
N ASN A 353 41.55 5.63 -31.56
CA ASN A 353 40.62 6.77 -31.44
C ASN A 353 39.30 6.52 -32.19
N THR A 354 39.33 5.84 -33.33
CA THR A 354 38.13 5.46 -34.08
C THR A 354 37.29 4.47 -33.28
N VAL A 355 37.93 3.50 -32.62
CA VAL A 355 37.22 2.56 -31.72
C VAL A 355 36.56 3.33 -30.57
N ARG A 356 37.30 4.22 -29.89
CA ARG A 356 36.75 5.05 -28.81
C ARG A 356 35.55 5.89 -29.28
N TYR A 357 35.67 6.50 -30.46
CA TYR A 357 34.57 7.27 -31.06
C TYR A 357 33.34 6.39 -31.33
N ARG A 358 33.54 5.21 -31.93
CA ARG A 358 32.45 4.27 -32.21
C ARG A 358 31.81 3.75 -30.92
N LEU A 359 32.58 3.45 -29.87
CA LEU A 359 32.05 3.05 -28.55
C LEU A 359 31.23 4.17 -27.90
N LYS A 360 31.71 5.41 -27.96
CA LYS A 360 30.92 6.57 -27.51
C LYS A 360 29.61 6.67 -28.29
N ARG A 361 29.67 6.50 -29.61
CA ARG A 361 28.48 6.54 -30.48
C ARG A 361 27.52 5.39 -30.19
N ILE A 362 28.02 4.20 -29.89
CA ILE A 362 27.22 3.06 -29.42
C ILE A 362 26.45 3.48 -28.17
N SER A 363 27.14 3.99 -27.15
CA SER A 363 26.49 4.43 -25.91
C SER A 363 25.42 5.50 -26.13
N GLU A 364 25.63 6.44 -27.06
CA GLU A 364 24.62 7.42 -27.47
C GLU A 364 23.39 6.80 -28.15
N VAL A 365 23.57 5.72 -28.92
CA VAL A 365 22.49 5.08 -29.69
C VAL A 365 21.61 4.20 -28.80
N ILE A 366 22.20 3.41 -27.91
CA ILE A 366 21.44 2.45 -27.09
C ILE A 366 21.22 2.94 -25.66
N GLY A 367 22.05 3.84 -25.14
CA GLY A 367 21.96 4.30 -23.75
C GLY A 367 22.70 3.42 -22.73
N TRP A 368 23.54 2.48 -23.17
CA TRP A 368 24.40 1.63 -22.33
C TRP A 368 25.87 1.88 -22.62
N ASP A 369 26.68 2.01 -21.57
CA ASP A 369 28.13 2.18 -21.71
C ASP A 369 28.86 0.83 -21.75
N ALA A 370 29.48 0.52 -22.89
CA ALA A 370 30.22 -0.71 -23.10
C ALA A 370 31.47 -0.87 -22.21
N THR A 371 31.93 0.19 -21.53
CA THR A 371 33.11 0.12 -20.66
C THR A 371 32.82 -0.51 -19.30
N GLY A 372 31.56 -0.45 -18.84
CA GLY A 372 31.13 -0.99 -17.56
C GLY A 372 31.12 -2.53 -17.56
N ALA A 373 31.52 -3.14 -16.45
CA ALA A 373 31.60 -4.59 -16.34
C ALA A 373 30.23 -5.27 -16.41
N ARG A 374 29.18 -4.63 -15.88
CA ARG A 374 27.82 -5.18 -15.90
C ARG A 374 27.21 -5.05 -17.30
N GLU A 375 27.34 -3.86 -17.86
CA GLU A 375 26.87 -3.45 -19.17
C GLU A 375 27.52 -4.30 -20.26
N SER A 376 28.82 -4.61 -20.15
CA SER A 376 29.50 -5.52 -21.08
C SER A 376 28.79 -6.87 -21.22
N LEU A 377 28.33 -7.47 -20.11
CA LEU A 377 27.59 -8.73 -20.14
C LEU A 377 26.21 -8.56 -20.79
N ILE A 378 25.53 -7.44 -20.51
CA ILE A 378 24.24 -7.09 -21.13
C ILE A 378 24.40 -6.96 -22.65
N LEU A 379 25.39 -6.19 -23.09
CA LEU A 379 25.67 -5.96 -24.50
C LEU A 379 26.09 -7.24 -25.22
N GLN A 380 26.97 -8.05 -24.63
CA GLN A 380 27.35 -9.34 -25.21
C GLN A 380 26.16 -10.28 -25.34
N SER A 381 25.28 -10.32 -24.34
CA SER A 381 24.07 -11.14 -24.38
C SER A 381 23.10 -10.66 -25.47
N ALA A 382 22.93 -9.34 -25.62
CA ALA A 382 22.10 -8.76 -26.69
C ALA A 382 22.62 -9.10 -28.08
N LEU A 383 23.93 -8.98 -28.26
CA LEU A 383 24.65 -9.34 -29.46
C LEU A 383 24.43 -10.82 -29.84
N ILE A 384 24.62 -11.74 -28.89
CA ILE A 384 24.39 -13.19 -29.10
C ILE A 384 22.93 -13.48 -29.48
N LEU A 385 21.98 -12.97 -28.69
CA LEU A 385 20.54 -13.20 -28.94
C LEU A 385 20.08 -12.60 -30.27
N GLY A 386 20.57 -11.42 -30.61
CA GLY A 386 20.28 -10.76 -31.88
C GLY A 386 20.78 -11.56 -33.09
N SER A 387 22.00 -12.09 -33.01
CA SER A 387 22.57 -12.96 -34.05
C SER A 387 21.73 -14.22 -34.27
N ILE A 388 21.26 -14.85 -33.19
CA ILE A 388 20.36 -16.02 -33.26
C ILE A 388 19.03 -15.64 -33.95
N ALA A 389 18.42 -14.53 -33.52
CA ALA A 389 17.15 -14.06 -34.09
C ALA A 389 17.23 -13.76 -35.60
N ASP A 390 18.36 -13.21 -36.07
CA ASP A 390 18.60 -12.96 -37.49
C ASP A 390 18.77 -14.25 -38.31
N GLN A 391 19.37 -15.31 -37.75
CA GLN A 391 19.49 -16.61 -38.40
C GLN A 391 18.14 -17.28 -38.56
N ASP A 392 17.32 -17.27 -37.51
CA ASP A 392 15.97 -17.83 -37.53
C ASP A 392 15.10 -17.14 -38.61
N GLY A 393 15.16 -15.80 -38.68
CA GLY A 393 14.44 -15.02 -39.69
C GLY A 393 14.89 -15.28 -41.14
N ARG A 394 16.18 -15.58 -41.37
CA ARG A 394 16.69 -15.96 -42.70
C ARG A 394 16.31 -17.39 -43.10
N SER A 395 16.22 -18.30 -42.15
CA SER A 395 15.79 -19.69 -42.41
C SER A 395 14.31 -19.74 -42.81
N SER A 396 13.44 -19.01 -42.10
CA SER A 396 12.00 -18.92 -42.36
C SER A 396 11.68 -18.36 -43.75
N ARG A 397 12.40 -17.32 -44.20
CA ARG A 397 12.26 -16.73 -45.54
C ARG A 397 12.77 -17.61 -46.68
N ARG A 398 13.56 -18.67 -46.39
CA ARG A 398 14.04 -19.63 -47.39
C ARG A 398 13.14 -20.85 -47.52
N SER A 399 12.26 -21.09 -46.55
CA SER A 399 11.36 -22.25 -46.47
C SER A 399 9.90 -21.97 -46.84
N GLY A 400 9.53 -20.71 -47.05
CA GLY A 400 8.25 -20.28 -47.64
C GLY A 400 8.50 -19.65 -49.00
#